data_AF-A0A842VTB3-F1
#
_entry.id   AF-A0A842VTB3-F1
#
_cell.length_a   1.000
_cell.length_b   1.000
_cell.length_c   1.000
_cell.angle_alpha   90.00
_cell.angle_beta   90.00
_cell.angle_gamma   90.00
#
_symmetry.space_group_name_H-M   'P 1'
#
loop_
_entity.id
_entity.type
_entity.pdbx_description
1 polymer ?
#
loop_
_entity_poly.entity_id
_entity_poly.type
_entity_poly.pdbx_seq_one_letter_code
_entity_poly.pdbx_strand_id
1 'polypeptide(L)' 'MVDIDETLDVTGEVCPYPDVKSKRKVKKMQSGQVLKILIDYPLSAERIPETMA' A
#
# COMPACT_ATOMS: atom_id res chain seq x y z
N MET A 1 -3.37 10.26 17.15
CA MET A 1 -2.21 10.39 16.24
C MET A 1 -2.02 9.03 15.61
N VAL A 2 -1.97 8.95 14.28
CA VAL A 2 -1.58 7.71 13.61
C VAL A 2 -0.11 7.89 13.28
N ASP A 3 0.76 7.24 14.05
CA ASP A 3 2.18 7.18 13.75
C ASP A 3 2.38 6.33 12.51
N ILE A 4 2.96 6.92 11.47
CA ILE A 4 3.22 6.24 10.20
C ILE A 4 4.62 5.66 10.28
N ASP A 5 4.75 4.34 10.39
CA ASP A 5 6.04 3.65 10.40
C ASP A 5 6.71 3.69 9.02
N GLU A 6 5.93 3.49 7.96
CA GLU A 6 6.46 3.39 6.61
C GLU A 6 5.57 4.12 5.61
N THR A 7 6.19 4.69 4.58
CA THR A 7 5.49 5.28 3.43
C THR A 7 5.92 4.57 2.14
N LEU A 8 4.95 4.21 1.32
CA LEU A 8 5.14 3.58 0.01
C LEU A 8 4.52 4.48 -1.05
N ASP A 9 5.35 5.01 -1.94
CA ASP A 9 4.90 5.77 -3.09
C ASP A 9 4.75 4.84 -4.31
N VAL A 10 3.53 4.78 -4.84
CA VAL A 10 3.17 4.05 -6.05
C VAL A 10 2.39 4.94 -7.03
N THR A 11 2.58 6.26 -6.94
CA THR A 11 2.02 7.19 -7.91
C THR A 11 2.60 6.93 -9.30
N GLY A 12 1.75 6.93 -10.33
CA GLY A 12 2.11 6.63 -11.72
C GLY A 12 2.31 5.15 -12.04
N GLU A 13 2.16 4.25 -11.06
CA GLU A 13 2.29 2.81 -11.26
C GLU A 13 0.96 2.20 -11.70
N VAL A 14 0.98 1.54 -12.87
CA VAL A 14 -0.21 0.88 -13.41
C VAL A 14 -0.33 -0.52 -12.81
N CYS A 15 -1.56 -1.03 -12.70
CA CYS A 15 -1.81 -2.42 -12.32
C CYS A 15 -0.93 -3.40 -13.15
N PRO A 16 -0.25 -4.38 -12.53
CA PRO A 16 -0.37 -4.87 -11.15
C PRO A 16 0.72 -4.39 -10.18
N TYR A 17 1.59 -3.46 -10.59
CA TYR A 17 2.71 -3.00 -9.79
C TYR A 17 2.35 -2.46 -8.39
N PRO A 18 1.33 -1.59 -8.22
CA PRO A 18 0.99 -1.05 -6.91
C PRO A 18 0.53 -2.14 -5.94
N ASP A 19 -0.22 -3.14 -6.41
CA ASP A 19 -0.67 -4.27 -5.58
C ASP A 19 0.50 -5.12 -5.12
N VAL A 20 1.41 -5.48 -6.03
CA VAL A 20 2.56 -6.32 -5.71
C VAL A 20 3.51 -5.61 -4.75
N LYS A 21 3.79 -4.31 -4.97
CA LYS A 21 4.64 -3.51 -4.08
C LYS A 21 4.03 -3.40 -2.69
N SER A 22 2.74 -3.08 -2.61
CA SER A 22 2.01 -2.95 -1.34
C SER A 22 1.99 -4.28 -0.58
N LYS A 23 1.66 -5.40 -1.24
CA LYS A 23 1.69 -6.73 -0.62
C LYS A 23 3.07 -7.13 -0.11
N ARG A 24 4.12 -6.87 -0.89
CA ARG A 24 5.50 -7.16 -0.48
C ARG A 24 5.94 -6.33 0.71
N LYS A 25 5.49 -5.07 0.79
CA LYS A 25 5.80 -4.17 1.90
C LYS A 25 5.11 -4.62 3.17
N VAL A 26 3.79 -4.85 3.12
CA VAL A 26 3.02 -5.36 4.27
C VAL A 26 3.55 -6.70 4.77
N LYS A 27 3.96 -7.63 3.89
CA LYS A 27 4.60 -8.90 4.31
C LYS A 27 5.92 -8.73 5.08
N LYS A 28 6.63 -7.62 4.89
CA LYS A 28 7.87 -7.31 5.61
C LYS A 28 7.61 -6.56 6.92
N MET A 29 6.44 -5.95 7.05
CA MET A 29 6.04 -5.20 8.23
C MET A 29 5.55 -6.14 9.32
N GLN A 30 5.69 -5.68 10.56
CA GLN A 30 5.19 -6.37 11.74
C GLN A 30 3.74 -5.96 12.03
N SER A 31 3.01 -6.85 12.70
CA SER A 31 1.64 -6.58 13.12
C SER A 31 1.62 -5.40 14.09
N GLY A 32 0.80 -4.38 13.78
CA GLY A 32 0.72 -3.14 14.55
C GLY A 32 1.43 -1.93 13.92
N GLN A 33 2.21 -2.14 12.86
CA GLN A 33 2.82 -1.03 12.10
C GLN A 33 1.84 -0.43 11.09
N VAL A 34 1.95 0.88 10.86
CA VAL A 34 1.10 1.60 9.90
C VAL A 34 1.86 1.91 8.61
N LEU A 35 1.32 1.46 7.48
CA LEU A 35 1.83 1.77 6.14
C LEU A 35 0.98 2.87 5.49
N LYS A 36 1.61 3.99 5.12
CA LYS A 36 1.00 5.01 4.26
C LYS A 36 1.29 4.69 2.79
N ILE A 37 0.26 4.59 1.97
CA ILE A 37 0.41 4.35 0.53
C ILE A 37 -0.02 5.61 -0.21
N LEU A 38 0.88 6.17 -1.04
CA LEU A 38 0.57 7.28 -1.93
C LEU A 38 0.27 6.74 -3.31
N ILE A 39 -0.91 7.09 -3.82
CA ILE A 39 -1.42 6.60 -5.08
C ILE A 39 -2.23 7.69 -5.77
N ASP A 40 -2.10 7.78 -7.09
CA ASP A 40 -2.76 8.76 -7.96
C ASP A 40 -3.96 8.17 -8.71
N TYR A 41 -4.14 6.84 -8.67
CA TYR A 41 -5.24 6.14 -9.32
C TYR A 41 -6.31 5.65 -8.33
N PRO A 42 -7.56 6.16 -8.40
CA PRO A 42 -8.59 5.88 -7.40
C PRO A 42 -8.99 4.39 -7.33
N LEU A 43 -9.09 3.68 -8.45
CA LEU A 43 -9.47 2.25 -8.43
C LEU A 43 -8.42 1.39 -7.70
N SER A 44 -7.15 1.76 -7.79
CA SER A 44 -6.11 1.04 -7.08
C SER A 44 -6.12 1.36 -5.58
N ALA A 45 -6.60 2.53 -5.16
CA ALA A 45 -6.77 2.87 -3.75
C ALA A 45 -7.81 1.96 -3.06
N GLU A 46 -8.88 1.58 -3.77
CA GLU A 46 -9.91 0.65 -3.27
C GLU A 46 -9.44 -0.81 -3.35
N ARG A 47 -8.76 -1.16 -4.45
CA ARG A 47 -8.33 -2.54 -4.72
C ARG A 47 -7.19 -3.02 -3.82
N ILE A 48 -6.24 -2.17 -3.46
CA ILE A 48 -5.10 -2.57 -2.64
C ILE A 48 -5.57 -3.14 -1.28
N PRO A 49 -6.42 -2.45 -0.49
CA PRO A 49 -7.00 -2.98 0.74
C PRO A 49 -7.77 -4.30 0.54
N GLU A 50 -8.61 -4.39 -0.51
CA GLU A 50 -9.38 -5.61 -0.79
C GLU A 50 -8.48 -6.81 -1.10
N THR A 51 -7.40 -6.59 -1.84
CA THR A 51 -6.47 -7.68 -2.20
C THR A 51 -5.56 -8.11 -1.04
N MET A 52 -5.55 -7.36 0.07
CA MET A 52 -4.74 -7.62 1.27
C MET A 52 -5.46 -8.45 2.34
N ALA A 53 -6.77 -8.70 2.18
CA ALA A 53 -7.55 -9.61 3.04
C ALA A 53 -7.09 -11.07 2.92
#